data_AF-A0A6G9Z677-F1
#
_entry.id   AF-A0A6G9Z677-F1
#
_cell.length_a   1.000
_cell.length_b   1.000
_cell.length_c   1.000
_cell.angle_alpha   90.00
_cell.angle_beta   90.00
_cell.angle_gamma   90.00
#
_symmetry.space_group_name_H-M   'P 1'
#
loop_
_entity.id
_entity.type
_entity.pdbx_description
1 polymer ?
#
loop_
_entity_poly.entity_id
_entity_poly.type
_entity_poly.pdbx_seq_one_letter_code
_entity_poly.pdbx_strand_id
1 'polypeptide(L)'
;MHANLACMWENFRRAGAERLVLCRTLEHRSLLRSIEQAVPGAEITVIRLTAELGEVQARIRSRESGRDPQWYLDMAEYLVDKLANAAVEDHVVSNQNRSAADAAREAMRLAGWLGIEG
;
A
#
# COMPACT_ATOMS: atom_id res chain seq x y z
N MET A 1 -10.84 8.19 -13.91
CA MET A 1 -10.42 8.34 -12.49
C MET A 1 -8.91 8.55 -12.31
N HIS A 2 -8.05 8.30 -13.29
CA HIS A 2 -6.58 8.42 -13.13
C HIS A 2 -5.93 9.63 -13.82
N ALA A 3 -6.72 10.50 -14.46
CA ALA A 3 -6.22 11.77 -15.00
C ALA A 3 -5.54 12.63 -13.91
N ASN A 4 -6.11 12.66 -12.70
CA ASN A 4 -5.50 13.36 -11.57
C ASN A 4 -4.14 12.76 -11.19
N LEU A 5 -4.00 11.43 -11.20
CA LEU A 5 -2.72 10.78 -10.92
C LEU A 5 -1.67 11.12 -11.99
N ALA A 6 -2.05 11.06 -13.27
CA ALA A 6 -1.17 11.41 -14.37
C ALA A 6 -0.68 12.86 -14.26
N CYS A 7 -1.59 13.81 -13.99
CA CYS A 7 -1.25 15.21 -13.78
C CYS A 7 -0.32 15.41 -12.58
N MET A 8 -0.61 14.76 -11.43
CA MET A 8 0.24 14.84 -10.24
C MET A 8 1.63 14.28 -10.52
N TRP A 9 1.71 13.08 -11.12
CA TRP A 9 2.98 12.45 -11.43
C TRP A 9 3.84 13.31 -12.35
N GLU A 10 3.27 13.84 -13.43
CA GLU A 10 4.03 14.69 -14.34
C GLU A 10 4.56 15.95 -13.66
N ASN A 11 3.80 16.56 -12.76
CA ASN A 11 4.26 17.72 -11.99
C ASN A 11 5.41 17.37 -11.03
N PHE A 12 5.28 16.27 -10.27
CA PHE A 12 6.34 15.85 -9.35
C PHE A 12 7.60 15.39 -10.09
N ARG A 13 7.44 14.68 -11.20
CA ARG A 13 8.55 14.25 -12.06
C ARG A 13 9.31 15.45 -12.63
N ARG A 14 8.61 16.50 -13.08
CA ARG A 14 9.24 17.77 -13.50
C ARG A 14 10.00 18.47 -12.38
N ALA A 15 9.57 18.28 -11.14
CA ALA A 15 10.25 18.78 -9.95
C ALA A 15 11.39 17.85 -9.47
N GLY A 16 11.72 16.79 -10.20
CA GLY A 16 12.83 15.87 -9.90
C GLY A 16 12.45 14.62 -9.11
N ALA A 17 11.15 14.34 -8.90
CA ALA A 17 10.75 13.07 -8.29
C ALA A 17 11.00 11.89 -9.24
N GLU A 18 11.65 10.85 -8.74
CA GLU A 18 11.95 9.63 -9.50
C GLU A 18 11.07 8.44 -9.08
N ARG A 19 10.42 8.53 -7.92
CA ARG A 19 9.73 7.42 -7.27
C ARG A 19 8.35 7.86 -6.78
N LEU A 20 7.38 6.95 -6.80
CA LEU A 20 6.00 7.20 -6.41
C LEU A 20 5.49 6.09 -5.49
N VAL A 21 5.04 6.46 -4.28
CA VAL A 21 4.34 5.54 -3.37
C VAL A 21 2.83 5.76 -3.48
N LEU A 22 2.07 4.70 -3.75
CA LEU A 22 0.61 4.71 -3.76
C LEU A 22 0.05 3.75 -2.72
N CYS A 23 -0.61 4.28 -1.69
CA CYS A 23 -1.36 3.46 -0.73
C CYS A 23 -2.76 3.16 -1.27
N ARG A 24 -3.05 1.89 -1.57
CA ARG A 24 -4.35 1.44 -2.09
C ARG A 24 -4.66 0.02 -1.62
N THR A 25 -5.95 -0.30 -1.52
CA THR A 25 -6.41 -1.69 -1.50
C THR A 25 -6.40 -2.24 -2.91
N LEU A 26 -5.78 -3.40 -3.12
CA LEU A 26 -5.65 -4.03 -4.43
C LEU A 26 -6.19 -5.46 -4.36
N GLU A 27 -7.40 -5.70 -4.82
CA GLU A 27 -8.00 -7.04 -4.84
C GLU A 27 -7.68 -7.83 -6.12
N HIS A 28 -7.24 -7.14 -7.19
CA HIS A 28 -6.90 -7.75 -8.48
C HIS A 28 -5.75 -6.98 -9.17
N ARG A 29 -4.78 -7.69 -9.77
CA ARG A 29 -3.67 -7.03 -10.52
C ARG A 29 -4.16 -6.23 -11.73
N SER A 30 -5.33 -6.54 -12.29
CA SER A 30 -5.91 -5.76 -13.40
C SER A 30 -6.17 -4.28 -13.06
N LEU A 31 -6.25 -3.95 -11.77
CA LEU A 31 -6.37 -2.57 -11.29
C LEU A 31 -5.08 -1.76 -11.46
N LEU A 32 -3.93 -2.41 -11.70
CA LEU A 32 -2.66 -1.73 -11.98
C LEU A 32 -2.63 -1.10 -13.37
N ARG A 33 -3.42 -1.60 -14.32
CA ARG A 33 -3.44 -1.08 -15.71
C ARG A 33 -3.69 0.42 -15.78
N SER A 34 -4.55 0.94 -14.90
CA SER A 34 -4.83 2.37 -14.88
C SER A 34 -3.72 3.20 -14.23
N ILE A 35 -2.87 2.57 -13.40
CA ILE A 35 -1.64 3.18 -12.86
C ILE A 35 -0.58 3.21 -13.96
N GLU A 36 -0.38 2.11 -14.69
CA GLU A 36 0.54 2.03 -15.83
C GLU A 36 0.21 3.07 -16.91
N GLN A 37 -1.08 3.28 -17.19
CA GLN A 37 -1.54 4.32 -18.12
C GLN A 37 -1.27 5.73 -17.60
N ALA A 38 -1.38 5.96 -16.29
CA ALA A 38 -1.17 7.27 -15.68
C ALA A 38 0.31 7.59 -15.43
N VAL A 39 1.15 6.56 -15.32
CA VAL A 39 2.59 6.64 -15.05
C VAL A 39 3.30 5.77 -16.10
N PRO A 40 3.40 6.23 -17.36
CA PRO A 40 3.97 5.42 -18.43
C PRO A 40 5.42 5.04 -18.14
N GLY A 41 5.75 3.75 -18.33
CA GLY A 41 7.09 3.22 -18.06
C GLY A 41 7.39 2.93 -16.58
N ALA A 42 6.40 2.99 -15.70
CA ALA A 42 6.59 2.65 -14.28
C ALA A 42 6.97 1.18 -14.08
N GLU A 43 8.04 0.95 -13.33
CA GLU A 43 8.32 -0.34 -12.71
C GLU A 43 7.50 -0.44 -11.41
N ILE A 44 6.43 -1.24 -11.44
CA ILE A 44 5.49 -1.34 -10.30
C ILE A 44 5.86 -2.55 -9.45
N THR A 45 6.17 -2.29 -8.17
CA THR A 45 6.27 -3.32 -7.12
C THR A 45 5.06 -3.21 -6.20
N VAL A 46 4.32 -4.29 -6.00
CA VAL A 46 3.19 -4.37 -5.09
C VAL A 46 3.64 -4.96 -3.76
N ILE A 47 3.50 -4.20 -2.68
CA ILE A 47 3.86 -4.63 -1.33
C ILE A 47 2.60 -4.66 -0.47
N ARG A 48 2.23 -5.86 0.02
CA ARG A 48 1.11 -6.01 0.95
C ARG A 48 1.62 -5.82 2.38
N LEU A 49 1.03 -4.87 3.10
CA LEU A 49 1.24 -4.69 4.52
C LEU A 49 0.27 -5.59 5.31
N THR A 50 0.79 -6.36 6.26
CA THR A 50 -0.02 -7.28 7.08
C THR A 50 0.13 -7.02 8.57
N ALA A 51 -0.92 -7.26 9.33
CA ALA A 51 -0.87 -7.38 10.79
C ALA A 51 -1.98 -8.37 11.19
N GLU A 52 -1.95 -8.87 12.41
CA GLU A 52 -3.04 -9.72 12.90
C GLU A 52 -4.36 -8.93 12.92
N LEU A 53 -5.48 -9.59 12.57
CA LEU A 53 -6.78 -8.93 12.50
C LEU A 53 -7.13 -8.21 13.81
N GLY A 54 -6.81 -8.83 14.96
CA GLY A 54 -7.02 -8.21 16.27
C GLY A 54 -6.31 -6.86 16.44
N GLU A 55 -5.07 -6.75 15.96
CA GLU A 55 -4.33 -5.48 15.98
C GLU A 55 -4.93 -4.46 15.01
N VAL A 56 -5.27 -4.88 13.81
CA VAL A 56 -5.90 -4.00 12.81
C VAL A 56 -7.18 -3.41 13.38
N GLN A 57 -8.03 -4.26 13.98
CA GLN A 57 -9.26 -3.83 14.62
C GLN A 57 -9.00 -2.91 15.83
N ALA A 58 -7.98 -3.18 16.65
CA ALA A 58 -7.60 -2.29 17.76
C ALA A 58 -7.17 -0.90 17.26
N ARG A 59 -6.35 -0.85 16.21
CA ARG A 59 -5.92 0.40 15.55
C ARG A 59 -7.12 1.17 14.97
N ILE A 60 -8.08 0.48 14.35
CA ILE A 60 -9.33 1.07 13.83
C ILE A 60 -10.13 1.69 14.98
N ARG A 61 -10.40 0.93 16.06
CA ARG A 61 -11.15 1.44 17.22
C ARG A 61 -10.48 2.66 17.85
N SER A 62 -9.14 2.66 17.91
CA SER A 62 -8.38 3.81 18.39
C SER A 62 -8.50 5.03 17.47
N ARG A 63 -8.48 4.84 16.15
CA ARG A 63 -8.54 5.95 15.17
C ARG A 63 -9.94 6.55 15.04
N GLU A 64 -10.96 5.71 15.10
CA GLU A 64 -12.36 6.09 14.98
C GLU A 64 -13.00 6.41 16.35
N SER A 65 -12.19 6.65 17.38
CA SER A 65 -12.69 7.00 18.71
C SER A 65 -13.61 8.22 18.62
N GLY A 66 -14.89 8.04 18.97
CA GLY A 66 -15.91 9.08 18.86
C GLY A 66 -16.86 8.95 17.66
N ARG A 67 -16.75 7.87 16.87
CA ARG A 67 -17.68 7.48 15.80
C ARG A 67 -17.95 5.98 15.86
N ASP A 68 -18.95 5.51 15.13
CA ASP A 68 -19.16 4.07 14.95
C ASP A 68 -18.07 3.46 14.03
N PRO A 69 -17.22 2.55 14.53
CA PRO A 69 -16.16 1.94 13.74
C PRO A 69 -16.64 0.76 12.89
N GLN A 70 -17.90 0.32 13.01
CA GLN A 70 -18.35 -0.99 12.54
C GLN A 70 -18.04 -1.23 11.06
N TRP A 71 -18.32 -0.26 10.18
CA TRP A 71 -18.01 -0.38 8.76
C TRP A 71 -16.53 -0.70 8.49
N TYR A 72 -15.61 -0.05 9.20
CA TYR A 72 -14.17 -0.30 9.04
C TYR A 72 -13.76 -1.67 9.59
N LEU A 73 -14.41 -2.13 10.66
CA LEU A 73 -14.15 -3.45 11.26
C LEU A 73 -14.59 -4.56 10.31
N ASP A 74 -15.79 -4.47 9.76
CA ASP A 74 -16.33 -5.42 8.78
C ASP A 74 -15.44 -5.46 7.52
N MET A 75 -15.01 -4.28 7.05
CA MET A 75 -14.09 -4.18 5.93
C MET A 75 -12.71 -4.79 6.23
N ALA A 76 -12.19 -4.64 7.44
CA ALA A 76 -10.92 -5.26 7.82
C ALA A 76 -11.02 -6.79 7.82
N GLU A 77 -12.11 -7.34 8.35
CA GLU A 77 -12.35 -8.79 8.35
C GLU A 77 -12.46 -9.34 6.93
N TYR A 78 -13.27 -8.71 6.08
CA TYR A 78 -13.38 -9.09 4.66
C TYR A 78 -12.04 -9.02 3.94
N LEU A 79 -11.29 -7.92 4.10
CA LEU A 79 -10.06 -7.68 3.34
C LEU A 79 -8.90 -8.57 3.76
N VAL A 80 -8.79 -9.00 5.03
CA VAL A 80 -7.71 -9.90 5.45
C VAL A 80 -7.74 -11.19 4.64
N ASP A 81 -8.89 -11.84 4.56
CA ASP A 81 -9.04 -13.09 3.81
C ASP A 81 -9.04 -12.85 2.31
N LYS A 82 -9.73 -11.80 1.84
CA LYS A 82 -9.81 -11.50 0.41
C LYS A 82 -8.44 -11.25 -0.20
N LEU A 83 -7.61 -10.45 0.46
CA LEU A 83 -6.27 -10.11 -0.04
C LEU A 83 -5.31 -11.29 0.08
N ALA A 84 -5.40 -12.08 1.15
CA ALA A 84 -4.61 -13.31 1.29
C ALA A 84 -4.89 -14.31 0.17
N ASN A 85 -6.17 -14.49 -0.20
CA ASN A 85 -6.56 -15.38 -1.29
C ASN A 85 -6.25 -14.81 -2.68
N ALA A 86 -6.35 -13.48 -2.86
CA ALA A 86 -6.05 -12.85 -4.14
C ALA A 86 -4.55 -12.90 -4.47
N ALA A 87 -3.68 -12.81 -3.46
CA ALA A 87 -2.23 -12.95 -3.55
C ALA A 87 -1.62 -12.15 -4.73
N VAL A 88 -2.02 -10.87 -4.84
CA VAL A 88 -1.66 -10.00 -5.97
C VAL A 88 -0.33 -9.27 -5.75
N GLU A 89 0.20 -9.34 -4.54
CA GLU A 89 1.46 -8.73 -4.15
C GLU A 89 2.68 -9.44 -4.73
N ASP A 90 3.75 -8.68 -4.94
CA ASP A 90 5.08 -9.24 -5.22
C ASP A 90 5.82 -9.54 -3.91
N HIS A 91 5.54 -8.77 -2.85
CA HIS A 91 6.09 -8.98 -1.51
C HIS A 91 5.08 -8.72 -0.39
N VAL A 92 5.30 -9.38 0.75
CA VAL A 92 4.53 -9.19 1.99
C VAL A 92 5.45 -8.62 3.05
N VAL A 93 5.03 -7.53 3.71
CA VAL A 93 5.74 -6.94 4.84
C VAL A 93 4.82 -6.92 6.06
N SER A 94 5.27 -7.57 7.13
CA SER A 94 4.54 -7.56 8.39
C SER A 94 4.79 -6.27 9.15
N ASN A 95 3.70 -5.62 9.55
CA ASN A 95 3.63 -4.46 10.43
C ASN A 95 3.16 -4.86 11.86
N GLN A 96 3.21 -6.15 12.16
CA GLN A 96 2.89 -6.74 13.47
C GLN A 96 4.02 -6.41 14.45
N ASN A 97 3.71 -5.83 15.61
CA ASN A 97 4.69 -5.49 16.66
C ASN A 97 5.94 -4.70 16.19
N ARG A 98 5.81 -3.91 15.11
CA ARG A 98 6.92 -3.15 14.51
C ARG A 98 6.57 -1.67 14.36
N SER A 99 7.60 -0.84 14.32
CA SER A 99 7.42 0.57 13.99
C SER A 99 7.08 0.71 12.50
N ALA A 100 6.30 1.74 12.15
CA ALA A 100 6.03 2.08 10.76
C ALA A 100 7.32 2.36 9.96
N ALA A 101 8.35 2.89 10.62
CA ALA A 101 9.65 3.17 9.99
C ALA A 101 10.39 1.89 9.60
N ASP A 102 10.33 0.84 10.41
CA ASP A 102 10.99 -0.43 10.10
C ASP A 102 10.29 -1.18 8.98
N ALA A 103 8.95 -1.20 8.98
CA ALA A 103 8.16 -1.76 7.89
C ALA A 103 8.41 -0.98 6.58
N ALA A 104 8.47 0.36 6.64
CA ALA A 104 8.76 1.19 5.48
C ALA A 104 10.18 0.94 4.93
N ARG A 105 11.19 0.82 5.80
CA ARG A 105 12.58 0.51 5.39
C ARG A 105 12.65 -0.83 4.67
N GLU A 106 11.99 -1.85 5.20
CA GLU A 106 11.92 -3.16 4.56
C GLU A 106 11.20 -3.08 3.19
N ALA A 107 10.06 -2.38 3.13
CA ALA A 107 9.32 -2.20 1.89
C ALA A 107 10.18 -1.49 0.82
N MET A 108 10.90 -0.42 1.19
CA MET A 108 11.78 0.29 0.26
C MET A 108 12.98 -0.58 -0.19
N ARG A 109 13.52 -1.43 0.68
CA ARG A 109 14.56 -2.40 0.29
C ARG A 109 14.02 -3.42 -0.71
N LEU A 110 12.82 -3.96 -0.47
CA LEU A 110 12.17 -4.93 -1.36
C LEU A 110 11.83 -4.31 -2.72
N ALA A 111 11.45 -3.03 -2.75
CA ALA A 111 11.25 -2.27 -3.98
C ALA A 111 12.56 -1.91 -4.72
N GLY A 112 13.73 -2.29 -4.18
CA GLY A 112 15.03 -1.94 -4.77
C GLY A 112 15.40 -0.45 -4.63
N TRP A 113 14.74 0.27 -3.74
CA TRP A 113 14.90 1.72 -3.58
C TRP A 113 15.98 2.11 -2.58
N LEU A 114 16.27 1.22 -1.63
CA LEU A 114 17.45 1.31 -0.78
C LEU A 114 18.50 0.41 -1.38
N GLY A 115 19.69 0.96 -1.65
CA GLY A 115 20.84 0.15 -2.04
C GLY A 115 21.17 -0.89 -0.98
N ILE A 116 21.97 -1.88 -1.36
CA ILE A 116 22.66 -2.71 -0.37
C ILE A 116 23.66 -1.75 0.28
N GLU A 117 23.36 -1.22 1.46
CA GLU A 117 24.40 -0.61 2.28
C GLU A 117 25.46 -1.71 2.50
N GLY A 118 26.65 -1.49 1.93
CA GLY A 118 27.81 -2.37 2.10
C GLY A 118 28.40 -2.26 3.49
#